data_AF-A0A854CHC9-F1
#
_entry.id   AF-A0A854CHC9-F1
#
_cell.length_a   1.000
_cell.length_b   1.000
_cell.length_c   1.000
_cell.angle_alpha   90.00
_cell.angle_beta   90.00
_cell.angle_gamma   90.00
#
_symmetry.space_group_name_H-M   'P 1'
#
loop_
_entity.id
_entity.type
_entity.pdbx_description
1 polymer ?
#
loop_
_entity_poly.entity_id
_entity_poly.type
_entity_poly.pdbx_seq_one_letter_code
_entity_poly.pdbx_strand_id
1 'polypeptide(L)'
;VGLPPRHIPLRMEDEARYPGGGVAPATTLSQTPLPQEGRYINGEALQPPHAPQMEDGEADARQYKSSTPLRGTPTRAGKDAPDDVSVDVALGNPAAKLRQYMILVSIEQEEVPESKLAEMTSEFNAQHPDINDQTPGYTCDATDMGCTVWRHATPNEVRAQMARNPAALSDNSYHSAMLRSTENHRWVTAMDVAIGQAQTLDDPEWRKVLIAFANWRTPFMPSEDQPAGQVSISELANFKKLSPGARKLVEASCFYYEKGVFPAGLVSSSPPAKYVESRTRAQRAESTE
;
A
#
# COMPACT_ATOMS: atom_id res chain seq x y z
N VAL A 1 13.11 1.10 15.56
CA VAL A 1 13.99 1.15 14.36
C VAL A 1 15.09 2.18 14.58
N GLY A 2 16.21 2.06 13.86
CA GLY A 2 17.34 2.98 14.02
C GLY A 2 18.18 2.79 15.29
N LEU A 3 18.18 1.60 15.88
CA LEU A 3 19.17 1.26 16.92
C LEU A 3 20.55 1.08 16.27
N PRO A 4 21.66 1.32 17.02
CA PRO A 4 22.99 0.93 16.56
C PRO A 4 23.05 -0.54 16.16
N PRO A 5 23.96 -0.92 15.25
CA PRO A 5 24.10 -2.30 14.80
C PRO A 5 24.15 -3.28 15.97
N ARG A 6 23.17 -4.17 16.04
CA ARG A 6 23.00 -5.13 17.15
C ARG A 6 22.20 -6.34 16.72
N HIS A 7 22.29 -7.39 17.52
CA HIS A 7 21.34 -8.49 17.45
C HIS A 7 19.97 -8.06 17.99
N ILE A 8 18.94 -8.33 17.21
CA ILE A 8 17.55 -8.10 17.56
C ILE A 8 16.82 -9.45 17.54
N PRO A 9 16.16 -9.84 18.65
CA PRO A 9 15.27 -11.00 18.63
C PRO A 9 14.11 -10.70 17.68
N LEU A 10 13.89 -11.55 16.68
CA LEU A 10 12.82 -11.32 15.71
C LEU A 10 11.43 -11.62 16.28
N ARG A 11 11.34 -12.41 17.35
CA ARG A 11 10.09 -12.76 18.04
C ARG A 11 10.31 -12.89 19.53
N MET A 12 9.29 -12.53 20.29
CA MET A 12 9.21 -12.78 21.73
C MET A 12 8.84 -14.25 21.99
N GLU A 13 9.16 -14.75 23.19
CA GLU A 13 8.68 -16.05 23.64
C GLU A 13 7.14 -16.02 23.64
N ASP A 14 6.52 -17.05 23.06
CA ASP A 14 5.06 -17.19 22.87
C ASP A 14 4.38 -16.20 21.89
N GLU A 15 5.13 -15.50 21.04
CA GLU A 15 4.54 -14.64 19.99
C GLU A 15 3.92 -15.48 18.86
N ALA A 16 2.64 -15.20 18.54
CA ALA A 16 1.91 -15.91 17.49
C ALA A 16 2.57 -15.72 16.11
N ARG A 17 2.58 -16.77 15.27
CA ARG A 17 3.21 -16.73 13.93
C ARG A 17 2.63 -15.66 13.00
N TYR A 18 1.38 -15.29 13.21
CA TYR A 18 0.67 -14.27 12.44
C TYR A 18 0.01 -13.27 13.40
N PRO A 19 0.07 -11.96 13.09
CA PRO A 19 -0.77 -10.98 13.79
C PRO A 19 -2.24 -11.39 13.65
N GLY A 20 -3.00 -11.42 14.74
CA GLY A 20 -4.42 -11.78 14.73
C GLY A 20 -4.79 -13.12 15.33
N GLY A 21 -3.83 -14.00 15.68
CA GLY A 21 -4.06 -15.17 16.54
C GLY A 21 -5.31 -15.99 16.23
N GLY A 22 -5.60 -16.22 14.94
CA GLY A 22 -6.87 -16.81 14.51
C GLY A 22 -7.17 -18.17 15.14
N VAL A 23 -8.43 -18.38 15.54
CA VAL A 23 -8.98 -19.61 16.17
C VAL A 23 -9.32 -20.73 15.18
N ALA A 24 -8.86 -20.65 13.93
CA ALA A 24 -9.13 -21.68 12.94
C ALA A 24 -8.32 -22.97 13.22
N PRO A 25 -8.87 -24.17 12.97
CA PRO A 25 -8.16 -25.43 13.22
C PRO A 25 -6.84 -25.57 12.41
N ALA A 26 -6.67 -24.82 11.31
CA ALA A 26 -5.43 -24.75 10.55
C ALA A 26 -4.33 -23.88 11.19
N THR A 27 -4.69 -22.90 12.05
CA THR A 27 -3.70 -22.07 12.75
C THR A 27 -3.14 -22.77 13.99
N THR A 28 -3.93 -23.62 14.67
CA THR A 28 -3.51 -24.39 15.85
C THR A 28 -2.48 -25.48 15.53
N LEU A 29 -2.54 -26.10 14.35
CA LEU A 29 -1.58 -27.14 13.92
C LEU A 29 -0.17 -26.59 13.59
N SER A 30 -0.04 -25.27 13.42
CA SER A 30 1.25 -24.61 13.14
C SER A 30 1.96 -24.07 14.38
N GLN A 31 1.40 -24.28 15.58
CA GLN A 31 1.84 -23.67 16.84
C GLN A 31 3.08 -24.30 17.50
N THR A 32 3.89 -25.09 16.78
CA THR A 32 5.23 -25.42 17.30
C THR A 32 6.02 -24.10 17.41
N PRO A 33 6.46 -23.70 18.62
CA PRO A 33 7.31 -22.54 18.78
C PRO A 33 8.54 -22.72 17.90
N LEU A 34 8.76 -21.79 16.97
CA LEU A 34 10.03 -21.76 16.26
C LEU A 34 11.08 -21.25 17.26
N PRO A 35 12.31 -21.80 17.25
CA PRO A 35 13.37 -21.33 18.13
C PRO A 35 13.57 -19.83 17.96
N GLN A 36 13.87 -19.15 19.06
CA GLN A 36 14.09 -17.70 19.11
C GLN A 36 15.23 -17.32 18.13
N GLU A 37 14.86 -16.82 16.95
CA GLU A 37 15.83 -16.39 15.94
C GLU A 37 16.16 -14.92 16.14
N GLY A 38 17.41 -14.63 16.51
CA GLY A 38 17.95 -13.27 16.50
C GLY A 38 18.66 -12.98 15.18
N ARG A 39 18.37 -11.83 14.56
CA ARG A 39 19.13 -11.33 13.40
C ARG A 39 20.02 -10.17 13.80
N TYR A 40 21.23 -10.17 13.25
CA TYR A 40 22.08 -8.99 13.32
C TYR A 40 21.57 -7.98 12.30
N ILE A 41 21.14 -6.82 12.77
CA ILE A 41 20.72 -5.72 11.91
C ILE A 41 21.89 -4.74 11.85
N ASN A 42 22.46 -4.53 10.66
CA ASN A 42 23.65 -3.71 10.42
C ASN A 42 23.33 -2.33 9.81
N GLY A 43 22.06 -1.92 9.82
CA GLY A 43 21.66 -0.61 9.33
C GLY A 43 22.23 0.55 10.16
N GLU A 44 22.35 1.71 9.53
CA GLU A 44 22.78 2.94 10.21
C GLU A 44 21.78 3.32 11.32
N ALA A 45 22.32 3.78 12.46
CA ALA A 45 21.51 4.20 13.59
C ALA A 45 20.81 5.53 13.29
N LEU A 46 19.55 5.66 13.70
CA LEU A 46 18.85 6.95 13.71
C LEU A 46 19.22 7.70 15.00
N GLN A 47 19.33 9.03 14.92
CA GLN A 47 19.60 9.89 16.06
C GLN A 47 18.46 10.92 16.23
N PRO A 48 17.53 10.72 17.17
CA PRO A 48 17.42 9.58 18.11
C PRO A 48 16.81 8.32 17.44
N PRO A 49 17.01 7.13 18.03
CA PRO A 49 16.28 5.93 17.62
C PRO A 49 14.77 6.13 17.77
N HIS A 50 13.98 5.65 16.82
CA HIS A 50 12.52 5.82 16.83
C HIS A 50 11.82 4.46 16.78
N ALA A 51 10.84 4.20 17.64
CA ALA A 51 10.03 2.98 17.56
C ALA A 51 8.94 3.19 16.49
N PRO A 52 8.75 2.25 15.54
CA PRO A 52 7.69 2.40 14.56
C PRO A 52 6.33 2.29 15.27
N GLN A 53 5.41 3.19 14.94
CA GLN A 53 4.05 3.13 15.48
C GLN A 53 3.18 2.25 14.58
N MET A 54 2.86 1.05 15.06
CA MET A 54 2.14 0.02 14.26
C MET A 54 0.63 -0.04 14.54
N GLU A 55 0.15 0.73 15.52
CA GLU A 55 -1.25 0.75 16.00
C GLU A 55 -1.85 2.16 15.94
N ASP A 56 -1.13 3.11 15.34
CA ASP A 56 -1.56 4.50 15.21
C ASP A 56 -2.36 4.68 13.92
N GLY A 57 -3.41 5.50 13.96
CA GLY A 57 -4.37 5.67 12.86
C GLY A 57 -5.46 4.58 12.75
N GLU A 58 -5.54 3.66 13.71
CA GLU A 58 -6.64 2.70 13.83
C GLU A 58 -7.96 3.39 14.26
N ALA A 59 -9.10 2.79 13.91
CA ALA A 59 -10.42 3.32 14.13
C ALA A 59 -10.78 3.46 15.62
N ASP A 60 -11.45 4.56 15.97
CA ASP A 60 -11.97 4.78 17.33
C ASP A 60 -13.27 4.00 17.55
N ALA A 61 -13.28 3.13 18.57
CA ALA A 61 -14.47 2.38 18.97
C ALA A 61 -15.69 3.28 19.27
N ARG A 62 -15.47 4.50 19.76
CA ARG A 62 -16.53 5.48 20.04
C ARG A 62 -17.17 6.01 18.76
N GLN A 63 -16.36 6.33 17.76
CA GLN A 63 -16.83 6.83 16.46
C GLN A 63 -17.72 5.80 15.76
N TYR A 64 -17.31 4.53 15.82
CA TYR A 64 -18.03 3.42 15.19
C TYR A 64 -19.07 2.76 16.10
N LYS A 65 -19.27 3.27 17.32
CA LYS A 65 -20.15 2.67 18.35
C LYS A 65 -19.90 1.16 18.53
N SER A 66 -18.65 0.75 18.40
CA SER A 66 -18.26 -0.66 18.54
C SER A 66 -18.22 -1.04 20.02
N SER A 67 -18.86 -2.16 20.37
CA SER A 67 -18.75 -2.76 21.70
C SER A 67 -17.44 -3.56 21.88
N THR A 68 -16.72 -3.83 20.79
CA THR A 68 -15.41 -4.49 20.81
C THR A 68 -14.29 -3.47 20.61
N PRO A 69 -13.13 -3.64 21.26
CA PRO A 69 -12.00 -2.75 21.04
C PRO A 69 -11.51 -2.86 19.59
N LEU A 70 -11.44 -1.72 18.91
CA LEU A 70 -10.97 -1.60 17.53
C LEU A 70 -9.46 -1.45 17.44
N ARG A 71 -8.81 -1.04 18.54
CA ARG A 71 -7.35 -0.93 18.60
C ARG A 71 -6.71 -2.31 18.62
N GLY A 72 -5.63 -2.44 17.86
CA GLY A 72 -4.75 -3.58 17.79
C GLY A 72 -4.01 -3.80 19.09
N THR A 73 -3.40 -4.98 19.16
CA THR A 73 -2.44 -5.40 20.17
C THR A 73 -1.39 -6.26 19.45
N PRO A 74 -0.26 -6.59 20.08
CA PRO A 74 0.73 -7.48 19.48
C PRO A 74 0.18 -8.84 18.99
N THR A 75 -0.97 -9.29 19.53
CA THR A 75 -1.59 -10.57 19.19
C THR A 75 -2.90 -10.45 18.40
N ARG A 76 -3.45 -9.24 18.23
CA ARG A 76 -4.72 -8.98 17.53
C ARG A 76 -4.58 -7.78 16.61
N ALA A 77 -4.86 -7.96 15.32
CA ALA A 77 -4.94 -6.82 14.39
C ALA A 77 -5.99 -5.81 14.87
N GLY A 78 -5.65 -4.52 14.80
CA GLY A 78 -6.63 -3.47 14.96
C GLY A 78 -7.50 -3.31 13.72
N LYS A 79 -8.35 -2.30 13.73
CA LYS A 79 -9.30 -2.03 12.66
C LYS A 79 -9.01 -0.69 12.03
N ASP A 80 -8.91 -0.69 10.71
CA ASP A 80 -8.68 0.49 9.90
C ASP A 80 -10.02 1.08 9.43
N ALA A 81 -10.20 2.38 9.68
CA ALA A 81 -11.28 3.15 9.08
C ALA A 81 -11.04 3.31 7.57
N PRO A 82 -12.07 3.21 6.71
CA PRO A 82 -11.89 3.47 5.28
C PRO A 82 -11.44 4.92 5.05
N ASP A 83 -10.37 5.10 4.30
CA ASP A 83 -9.93 6.41 3.80
C ASP A 83 -10.67 6.78 2.50
N ASP A 84 -10.54 8.04 2.04
CA ASP A 84 -11.27 8.55 0.87
C ASP A 84 -11.04 7.68 -0.38
N VAL A 85 -9.81 7.21 -0.59
CA VAL A 85 -9.46 6.31 -1.71
C VAL A 85 -10.17 4.97 -1.54
N SER A 86 -10.17 4.40 -0.35
CA SER A 86 -10.84 3.14 -0.04
C SER A 86 -12.36 3.24 -0.22
N VAL A 87 -12.95 4.40 0.12
CA VAL A 87 -14.36 4.68 -0.12
C VAL A 87 -14.66 4.78 -1.61
N ASP A 88 -13.86 5.54 -2.38
CA ASP A 88 -14.06 5.68 -3.82
C ASP A 88 -13.84 4.36 -4.57
N VAL A 89 -12.87 3.54 -4.15
CA VAL A 89 -12.68 2.17 -4.67
C VAL A 89 -13.89 1.30 -4.35
N ALA A 90 -14.48 1.43 -3.15
CA ALA A 90 -15.69 0.70 -2.80
C ALA A 90 -16.90 1.15 -3.63
N LEU A 91 -17.01 2.44 -3.94
CA LEU A 91 -18.02 3.00 -4.83
C LEU A 91 -17.85 2.51 -6.29
N GLY A 92 -16.61 2.30 -6.73
CA GLY A 92 -16.29 1.79 -8.07
C GLY A 92 -16.67 0.32 -8.33
N ASN A 93 -16.99 -0.46 -7.29
CA ASN A 93 -17.48 -1.84 -7.43
C ASN A 93 -18.85 -2.03 -6.72
N PRO A 94 -19.95 -1.59 -7.36
CA PRO A 94 -21.29 -1.62 -6.76
C PRO A 94 -21.77 -3.02 -6.39
N ALA A 95 -21.40 -4.03 -7.19
CA ALA A 95 -21.92 -5.39 -7.09
C ALA A 95 -21.43 -6.14 -5.84
N ALA A 96 -20.25 -5.80 -5.31
CA ALA A 96 -19.61 -6.57 -4.24
C ALA A 96 -19.75 -5.93 -2.84
N LYS A 97 -19.87 -4.59 -2.74
CA LYS A 97 -19.79 -3.87 -1.44
C LYS A 97 -20.91 -2.89 -1.12
N LEU A 98 -21.76 -2.53 -2.08
CA LEU A 98 -22.81 -1.51 -1.87
C LEU A 98 -24.19 -2.08 -1.50
N ARG A 99 -24.42 -3.39 -1.69
CA ARG A 99 -25.71 -4.02 -1.30
C ARG A 99 -26.05 -3.86 0.17
N GLN A 100 -25.05 -3.87 1.05
CA GLN A 100 -25.24 -3.63 2.50
C GLN A 100 -25.65 -2.20 2.86
N TYR A 101 -25.59 -1.27 1.90
CA TYR A 101 -25.96 0.13 2.05
C TYR A 101 -27.28 0.47 1.34
N MET A 102 -28.06 -0.54 0.95
CA MET A 102 -29.37 -0.31 0.35
C MET A 102 -30.37 0.20 1.39
N ILE A 103 -31.25 1.08 0.94
CA ILE A 103 -32.26 1.75 1.77
C ILE A 103 -33.62 1.15 1.42
N LEU A 104 -34.33 0.64 2.42
CA LEU A 104 -35.69 0.13 2.25
C LEU A 104 -36.61 1.29 1.91
N VAL A 105 -37.34 1.17 0.80
CA VAL A 105 -38.26 2.22 0.32
C VAL A 105 -39.69 1.84 0.64
N SER A 106 -40.12 0.65 0.21
CA SER A 106 -41.47 0.15 0.43
C SER A 106 -41.53 -1.38 0.38
N ILE A 107 -42.64 -1.92 0.84
CA ILE A 107 -43.00 -3.34 0.70
C ILE A 107 -44.32 -3.36 -0.08
N GLU A 108 -44.27 -3.90 -1.29
CA GLU A 108 -45.38 -3.97 -2.23
C GLU A 108 -45.97 -5.38 -2.25
N GLN A 109 -47.28 -5.51 -2.49
CA GLN A 109 -47.96 -6.81 -2.56
C GLN A 109 -47.68 -7.55 -3.87
N GLU A 110 -47.38 -6.82 -4.94
CA GLU A 110 -47.08 -7.35 -6.26
C GLU A 110 -45.64 -7.00 -6.67
N GLU A 111 -45.11 -7.73 -7.64
CA GLU A 111 -43.78 -7.46 -8.19
C GLU A 111 -43.77 -6.11 -8.93
N VAL A 112 -42.80 -5.26 -8.61
CA VAL A 112 -42.66 -3.95 -9.26
C VAL A 112 -41.88 -4.14 -10.56
N PRO A 113 -42.46 -3.78 -11.73
CA PRO A 113 -41.79 -3.96 -13.00
C PRO A 113 -40.56 -3.06 -13.13
N GLU A 114 -39.54 -3.52 -13.84
CA GLU A 114 -38.27 -2.80 -14.05
C GLU A 114 -38.47 -1.39 -14.63
N SER A 115 -39.48 -1.19 -15.49
CA SER A 115 -39.81 0.12 -16.04
C SER A 115 -40.21 1.12 -14.96
N LYS A 116 -40.91 0.67 -13.92
CA LYS A 116 -41.31 1.51 -12.79
C LYS A 116 -40.12 1.84 -11.90
N LEU A 117 -39.22 0.87 -11.66
CA LEU A 117 -37.97 1.11 -10.93
C LEU A 117 -37.06 2.12 -11.66
N ALA A 118 -37.02 2.06 -13.00
CA ALA A 118 -36.29 3.03 -13.82
C ALA A 118 -36.91 4.43 -13.75
N GLU A 119 -38.24 4.54 -13.76
CA GLU A 119 -38.94 5.82 -13.56
C GLU A 119 -38.63 6.43 -12.20
N MET A 120 -38.72 5.63 -11.12
CA MET A 120 -38.37 6.06 -9.76
C MET A 120 -36.90 6.52 -9.66
N THR A 121 -36.00 5.85 -10.37
CA THR A 121 -34.58 6.25 -10.46
C THR A 121 -34.45 7.62 -11.11
N SER A 122 -35.14 7.84 -12.25
CA SER A 122 -35.09 9.10 -12.97
C SER A 122 -35.71 10.25 -12.18
N GLU A 123 -36.84 10.01 -11.51
CA GLU A 123 -37.51 11.01 -10.66
C GLU A 123 -36.63 11.44 -9.49
N PHE A 124 -35.98 10.48 -8.82
CA PHE A 124 -35.05 10.77 -7.74
C PHE A 124 -33.86 11.57 -8.23
N ASN A 125 -33.21 11.13 -9.31
CA ASN A 125 -32.00 11.79 -9.84
C ASN A 125 -32.31 13.17 -10.43
N ALA A 126 -33.51 13.40 -10.96
CA ALA A 126 -33.93 14.73 -11.44
C ALA A 126 -33.99 15.78 -10.32
N GLN A 127 -34.19 15.35 -9.07
CA GLN A 127 -34.19 16.24 -7.90
C GLN A 127 -32.79 16.48 -7.32
N HIS A 128 -31.77 15.75 -7.78
CA HIS A 128 -30.40 15.78 -7.26
C HIS A 128 -29.40 16.16 -8.36
N PRO A 129 -29.06 17.46 -8.50
CA PRO A 129 -28.18 17.92 -9.58
C PRO A 129 -26.71 17.49 -9.41
N ASP A 130 -26.25 17.21 -8.18
CA ASP A 130 -24.92 16.63 -7.94
C ASP A 130 -24.95 15.13 -8.20
N ILE A 131 -24.04 14.65 -9.03
CA ILE A 131 -23.88 13.23 -9.35
C ILE A 131 -23.59 12.37 -8.11
N ASN A 132 -22.99 12.93 -7.06
CA ASN A 132 -22.73 12.24 -5.80
C ASN A 132 -23.98 12.07 -4.91
N ASP A 133 -25.05 12.79 -5.24
CA ASP A 133 -26.36 12.68 -4.60
C ASP A 133 -27.37 11.92 -5.48
N GLN A 134 -26.91 11.35 -6.60
CA GLN A 134 -27.74 10.50 -7.45
C GLN A 134 -27.65 9.03 -7.03
N THR A 135 -28.76 8.31 -7.21
CA THR A 135 -28.83 6.87 -6.97
C THR A 135 -28.49 6.08 -8.24
N PRO A 136 -27.72 4.98 -8.12
CA PRO A 136 -27.54 4.00 -9.21
C PRO A 136 -28.85 3.34 -9.66
N GLY A 137 -29.86 3.28 -8.80
CA GLY A 137 -31.18 2.76 -9.13
C GLY A 137 -31.93 2.13 -7.96
N TYR A 138 -33.07 1.52 -8.28
CA TYR A 138 -33.90 0.75 -7.36
C TYR A 138 -33.92 -0.72 -7.79
N THR A 139 -34.06 -1.63 -6.83
CA THR A 139 -34.25 -3.06 -7.07
C THR A 139 -35.47 -3.55 -6.32
N CYS A 140 -36.12 -4.57 -6.88
CA CYS A 140 -37.21 -5.28 -6.24
C CYS A 140 -36.71 -6.68 -5.89
N ASP A 141 -36.69 -7.02 -4.60
CA ASP A 141 -36.46 -8.39 -4.14
C ASP A 141 -37.84 -9.07 -4.02
N ALA A 142 -38.23 -9.79 -5.05
CA ALA A 142 -39.49 -10.53 -5.09
C ALA A 142 -39.45 -11.75 -4.15
N THR A 143 -40.54 -11.95 -3.41
CA THR A 143 -40.78 -13.08 -2.52
C THR A 143 -42.19 -13.62 -2.73
N ASP A 144 -42.50 -14.81 -2.20
CA ASP A 144 -43.83 -15.41 -2.29
C ASP A 144 -44.95 -14.55 -1.64
N MET A 145 -44.59 -13.52 -0.85
CA MET A 145 -45.52 -12.62 -0.15
C MET A 145 -45.54 -11.19 -0.71
N GLY A 146 -44.88 -10.94 -1.85
CA GLY A 146 -44.78 -9.61 -2.47
C GLY A 146 -43.33 -9.18 -2.74
N CYS A 147 -43.13 -7.90 -3.03
CA CYS A 147 -41.84 -7.33 -3.39
C CYS A 147 -41.34 -6.35 -2.34
N THR A 148 -40.08 -6.49 -1.93
CA THR A 148 -39.41 -5.45 -1.14
C THR A 148 -38.63 -4.54 -2.07
N VAL A 149 -39.01 -3.26 -2.13
CA VAL A 149 -38.34 -2.27 -2.98
C VAL A 149 -37.21 -1.61 -2.19
N TRP A 150 -36.00 -1.73 -2.74
CA TRP A 150 -34.79 -1.16 -2.19
C TRP A 150 -34.22 -0.11 -3.13
N ARG A 151 -33.67 0.96 -2.57
CA ARG A 151 -32.86 1.94 -3.32
C ARG A 151 -31.38 1.71 -3.03
N HIS A 152 -30.54 1.76 -4.05
CA HIS A 152 -29.10 1.88 -3.85
C HIS A 152 -28.76 3.24 -3.20
N ALA A 153 -27.98 3.25 -2.12
CA ALA A 153 -27.52 4.51 -1.53
C ALA A 153 -26.70 5.33 -2.54
N THR A 154 -26.78 6.65 -2.45
CA THR A 154 -25.97 7.58 -3.23
C THR A 154 -24.51 7.52 -2.77
N PRO A 155 -23.53 7.94 -3.60
CA PRO A 155 -22.14 8.05 -3.17
C PRO A 155 -21.93 8.79 -1.84
N ASN A 156 -22.63 9.91 -1.62
CA ASN A 156 -22.55 10.66 -0.37
C ASN A 156 -23.19 9.94 0.82
N GLU A 157 -24.32 9.25 0.61
CA GLU A 157 -24.92 8.40 1.64
C GLU A 157 -23.99 7.25 2.05
N VAL A 158 -23.34 6.60 1.07
CA VAL A 158 -22.35 5.54 1.31
C VAL A 158 -21.16 6.08 2.09
N ARG A 159 -20.59 7.23 1.71
CA ARG A 159 -19.51 7.90 2.46
C ARG A 159 -19.91 8.14 3.91
N ALA A 160 -21.10 8.72 4.13
CA ALA A 160 -21.62 9.00 5.47
C ALA A 160 -21.83 7.74 6.30
N GLN A 161 -22.29 6.64 5.69
CA GLN A 161 -22.48 5.37 6.36
C GLN A 161 -21.16 4.66 6.66
N MET A 162 -20.22 4.61 5.71
CA MET A 162 -18.89 4.02 5.90
C MET A 162 -18.08 4.70 7.00
N ALA A 163 -18.27 6.00 7.21
CA ALA A 163 -17.60 6.75 8.28
C ALA A 163 -18.03 6.33 9.70
N ARG A 164 -19.12 5.55 9.84
CA ARG A 164 -19.72 5.18 11.13
C ARG A 164 -20.06 3.69 11.26
N ASN A 165 -20.06 2.93 10.17
CA ASN A 165 -20.45 1.52 10.17
C ASN A 165 -19.27 0.60 10.49
N PRO A 166 -19.31 -0.18 11.59
CA PRO A 166 -18.26 -1.16 11.90
C PRO A 166 -17.99 -2.18 10.79
N ALA A 167 -18.98 -2.52 9.97
CA ALA A 167 -18.82 -3.44 8.85
C ALA A 167 -17.94 -2.87 7.72
N ALA A 168 -17.71 -1.56 7.70
CA ALA A 168 -16.81 -0.92 6.73
C ALA A 168 -15.34 -0.98 7.16
N LEU A 169 -15.05 -1.46 8.38
CA LEU A 169 -13.70 -1.55 8.91
C LEU A 169 -12.97 -2.78 8.37
N SER A 170 -11.71 -2.59 7.96
CA SER A 170 -10.81 -3.69 7.58
C SER A 170 -9.81 -3.98 8.69
N ASP A 171 -9.21 -5.18 8.69
CA ASP A 171 -8.09 -5.46 9.60
C ASP A 171 -6.88 -4.60 9.21
N ASN A 172 -6.28 -3.97 10.21
CA ASN A 172 -5.02 -3.25 10.05
C ASN A 172 -3.91 -4.24 9.69
N SER A 173 -3.06 -3.86 8.74
CA SER A 173 -1.88 -4.59 8.35
C SER A 173 -0.64 -3.78 8.72
N TYR A 174 0.49 -4.43 8.99
CA TYR A 174 1.74 -3.72 9.24
C TYR A 174 2.12 -2.75 8.10
N HIS A 175 1.65 -2.99 6.87
CA HIS A 175 1.83 -2.08 5.74
C HIS A 175 0.93 -0.83 5.80
N SER A 176 -0.34 -0.97 6.20
CA SER A 176 -1.25 0.17 6.34
C SER A 176 -0.92 1.01 7.58
N ALA A 177 -0.52 0.40 8.69
CA ALA A 177 -0.07 1.11 9.89
C ALA A 177 1.09 2.08 9.64
N MET A 178 2.03 1.71 8.77
CA MET A 178 3.15 2.57 8.39
C MET A 178 2.67 3.88 7.74
N LEU A 179 1.61 3.82 6.93
CA LEU A 179 1.03 4.96 6.20
C LEU A 179 -0.06 5.70 6.99
N ARG A 180 -0.51 5.17 8.11
CA ARG A 180 -1.61 5.79 8.88
C ARG A 180 -1.14 6.51 10.13
N SER A 181 0.04 6.14 10.63
CA SER A 181 0.63 6.88 11.74
C SER A 181 1.11 8.24 11.29
N THR A 182 0.63 9.27 11.99
CA THR A 182 1.09 10.65 11.80
C THR A 182 2.58 10.79 12.08
N GLU A 183 3.08 10.06 13.07
CA GLU A 183 4.50 10.09 13.44
C GLU A 183 5.36 9.39 12.40
N ASN A 184 4.96 8.20 11.90
CA ASN A 184 5.67 7.54 10.80
C ASN A 184 5.73 8.46 9.57
N HIS A 185 4.61 9.10 9.22
CA HIS A 185 4.56 10.08 8.13
C HIS A 185 5.48 11.27 8.37
N ARG A 186 5.50 11.85 9.58
CA ARG A 186 6.39 12.97 9.90
C ARG A 186 7.85 12.62 9.66
N TRP A 187 8.30 11.42 10.00
CA TRP A 187 9.69 11.01 9.78
C TRP A 187 9.99 10.69 8.31
N VAL A 188 9.08 10.04 7.59
CA VAL A 188 9.26 9.78 6.14
C VAL A 188 9.22 11.08 5.35
N THR A 189 8.23 11.94 5.59
CA THR A 189 8.16 13.27 4.96
C THR A 189 9.33 14.15 5.39
N ALA A 190 9.82 14.07 6.62
CA ALA A 190 11.04 14.75 7.02
C ALA A 190 12.27 14.24 6.26
N MET A 191 12.36 12.93 5.99
CA MET A 191 13.39 12.37 5.12
C MET A 191 13.26 12.91 3.69
N ASP A 192 12.07 12.92 3.10
CA ASP A 192 11.83 13.46 1.75
C ASP A 192 12.14 14.96 1.66
N VAL A 193 11.80 15.73 2.69
CA VAL A 193 12.14 17.16 2.79
C VAL A 193 13.64 17.37 3.02
N ALA A 194 14.30 16.50 3.80
CA ALA A 194 15.73 16.58 4.13
C ALA A 194 16.65 16.06 3.02
N ILE A 195 16.19 15.12 2.18
CA ILE A 195 16.83 14.76 0.90
C ILE A 195 16.80 15.96 -0.08
N GLY A 196 16.16 17.06 0.32
CA GLY A 196 15.88 18.23 -0.47
C GLY A 196 14.59 17.99 -1.23
N GLN A 197 13.78 19.04 -1.42
CA GLN A 197 12.50 19.01 -2.16
C GLN A 197 12.65 18.64 -3.65
N ALA A 198 13.71 17.92 -4.01
CA ALA A 198 14.16 17.67 -5.35
C ALA A 198 14.23 18.97 -6.14
N GLN A 199 14.81 20.04 -5.56
CA GLN A 199 15.05 21.31 -6.28
C GLN A 199 15.85 21.10 -7.58
N THR A 200 16.62 20.01 -7.66
CA THR A 200 17.27 19.54 -8.90
C THR A 200 16.27 19.16 -10.00
N LEU A 201 15.03 18.77 -9.66
CA LEU A 201 13.93 18.61 -10.62
C LEU A 201 13.35 19.96 -11.07
N ASP A 202 13.51 21.06 -10.34
CA ASP A 202 13.02 22.37 -10.82
C ASP A 202 13.81 22.88 -12.04
N ASP A 203 15.08 22.46 -12.18
CA ASP A 203 15.85 22.65 -13.39
C ASP A 203 15.38 21.65 -14.48
N PRO A 204 14.85 22.13 -15.62
CA PRO A 204 14.27 21.26 -16.64
C PRO A 204 15.29 20.34 -17.31
N GLU A 205 16.58 20.71 -17.35
CA GLU A 205 17.63 19.89 -17.94
C GLU A 205 18.14 18.82 -16.97
N TRP A 206 18.21 19.12 -15.67
CA TRP A 206 18.50 18.10 -14.65
C TRP A 206 17.34 17.12 -14.48
N ARG A 207 16.09 17.61 -14.55
CA ARG A 207 14.89 16.76 -14.56
C ARG A 207 14.94 15.70 -15.67
N LYS A 208 15.32 16.08 -16.89
CA LYS A 208 15.45 15.14 -18.02
C LYS A 208 16.48 14.03 -17.73
N VAL A 209 17.64 14.38 -17.17
CA VAL A 209 18.68 13.41 -16.80
C VAL A 209 18.18 12.43 -15.74
N LEU A 210 17.54 12.93 -14.68
CA LEU A 210 17.05 12.08 -13.59
C LEU A 210 15.90 11.18 -14.04
N ILE A 211 14.98 11.67 -14.86
CA ILE A 211 13.91 10.85 -15.47
C ILE A 211 14.51 9.77 -16.35
N ALA A 212 15.51 10.10 -17.17
CA ALA A 212 16.19 9.13 -18.01
C ALA A 212 16.94 8.05 -17.21
N PHE A 213 17.45 8.36 -16.01
CA PHE A 213 18.07 7.37 -15.13
C PHE A 213 17.03 6.47 -14.45
N ALA A 214 15.91 7.05 -14.01
CA ALA A 214 14.81 6.29 -13.42
C ALA A 214 14.16 5.34 -14.43
N ASN A 215 14.10 5.74 -15.71
CA ASN A 215 13.71 4.87 -16.79
C ASN A 215 14.89 3.99 -17.23
N TRP A 216 15.10 2.88 -16.52
CA TRP A 216 16.13 1.87 -16.79
C TRP A 216 16.17 1.34 -18.23
N ARG A 217 15.12 1.58 -19.05
CA ARG A 217 15.06 1.20 -20.47
C ARG A 217 15.56 2.27 -21.44
N THR A 218 15.89 3.46 -20.95
CA THR A 218 16.40 4.54 -21.81
C THR A 218 17.77 4.15 -22.37
N PRO A 219 17.96 4.16 -23.69
CA PRO A 219 19.22 3.75 -24.30
C PRO A 219 20.31 4.79 -24.04
N PHE A 220 21.57 4.32 -24.02
CA PHE A 220 22.70 5.22 -23.85
C PHE A 220 22.92 6.10 -25.09
N MET A 221 22.95 5.48 -26.26
CA MET A 221 23.11 6.14 -27.56
C MET A 221 21.83 5.97 -28.39
N PRO A 222 21.56 6.91 -29.31
CA PRO A 222 20.46 6.75 -30.25
C PRO A 222 20.68 5.53 -31.16
N SER A 223 19.59 4.85 -31.52
CA SER A 223 19.59 3.80 -32.55
C SER A 223 18.83 4.24 -33.80
N GLU A 224 19.14 3.64 -34.96
CA GLU A 224 18.44 3.94 -36.22
C GLU A 224 16.95 3.56 -36.16
N ASP A 225 16.62 2.50 -35.40
CA ASP A 225 15.26 2.02 -35.19
C ASP A 225 14.50 2.77 -34.06
N GLN A 226 15.07 3.86 -33.55
CA GLN A 226 14.53 4.56 -32.40
C GLN A 226 13.20 5.27 -32.73
N PRO A 227 12.12 5.03 -31.96
CA PRO A 227 10.87 5.76 -32.07
C PRO A 227 11.08 7.27 -32.01
N ALA A 228 10.35 8.01 -32.84
CA ALA A 228 10.38 9.47 -32.82
C ALA A 228 10.03 10.00 -31.41
N GLY A 229 10.91 10.82 -30.86
CA GLY A 229 10.75 11.41 -29.52
C GLY A 229 11.29 10.57 -28.36
N GLN A 230 11.82 9.37 -28.61
CA GLN A 230 12.56 8.64 -27.58
C GLN A 230 13.88 9.37 -27.27
N VAL A 231 14.18 9.51 -25.99
CA VAL A 231 15.38 10.20 -25.48
C VAL A 231 16.52 9.21 -25.34
N SER A 232 17.76 9.63 -25.63
CA SER A 232 18.98 8.88 -25.34
C SER A 232 19.83 9.61 -24.31
N ILE A 233 20.41 8.87 -23.35
CA ILE A 233 21.10 9.48 -22.20
C ILE A 233 22.30 10.35 -22.62
N SER A 234 23.07 9.92 -23.63
CA SER A 234 24.26 10.62 -24.11
C SER A 234 23.97 12.00 -24.73
N GLU A 235 22.73 12.24 -25.17
CA GLU A 235 22.30 13.48 -25.81
C GLU A 235 21.86 14.54 -24.80
N LEU A 236 21.65 14.17 -23.54
CA LEU A 236 21.16 15.09 -22.52
C LEU A 236 22.23 16.11 -22.12
N ALA A 237 21.87 17.40 -22.16
CA ALA A 237 22.82 18.50 -21.95
C ALA A 237 23.55 18.40 -20.59
N ASN A 238 22.79 18.11 -19.53
CA ASN A 238 23.35 18.01 -18.17
C ASN A 238 24.06 16.67 -17.90
N PHE A 239 23.91 15.64 -18.75
CA PHE A 239 24.65 14.39 -18.60
C PHE A 239 26.17 14.64 -18.64
N LYS A 240 26.63 15.55 -19.52
CA LYS A 240 28.04 15.93 -19.64
C LYS A 240 28.60 16.62 -18.38
N LYS A 241 27.74 17.19 -17.53
CA LYS A 241 28.12 17.84 -16.27
C LYS A 241 28.39 16.85 -15.14
N LEU A 242 27.98 15.59 -15.30
CA LEU A 242 28.26 14.54 -14.32
C LEU A 242 29.75 14.21 -14.26
N SER A 243 30.18 13.76 -13.07
CA SER A 243 31.56 13.32 -12.87
C SER A 243 31.94 12.21 -13.86
N PRO A 244 33.22 12.10 -14.26
CA PRO A 244 33.65 11.05 -15.19
C PRO A 244 33.28 9.63 -14.73
N GLY A 245 33.35 9.37 -13.41
CA GLY A 245 32.96 8.09 -12.83
C GLY A 245 31.46 7.83 -12.95
N ALA A 246 30.62 8.82 -12.66
CA ALA A 246 29.17 8.70 -12.80
C ALA A 246 28.74 8.45 -14.25
N ARG A 247 29.36 9.15 -15.21
CA ARG A 247 29.08 8.93 -16.65
C ARG A 247 29.42 7.52 -17.09
N LYS A 248 30.59 7.00 -16.69
CA LYS A 248 31.00 5.62 -16.99
C LYS A 248 30.05 4.60 -16.37
N LEU A 249 29.61 4.82 -15.14
CA LEU A 249 28.67 3.91 -14.47
C LEU A 249 27.35 3.86 -15.20
N VAL A 250 26.79 5.02 -15.58
CA VAL A 250 25.53 5.11 -16.33
C VAL A 250 25.62 4.41 -17.68
N GLU A 251 26.67 4.68 -18.46
CA GLU A 251 26.92 4.02 -19.74
C GLU A 251 26.96 2.49 -19.57
N ALA A 252 27.71 2.02 -18.58
CA ALA A 252 27.87 0.59 -18.35
C ALA A 252 26.59 -0.05 -17.81
N SER A 253 25.77 0.65 -17.03
CA SER A 253 24.44 0.20 -16.60
C SER A 253 23.49 0.05 -17.78
N CYS A 254 23.48 1.00 -18.72
CA CYS A 254 22.68 0.88 -19.94
C CYS A 254 23.10 -0.32 -20.79
N PHE A 255 24.41 -0.51 -21.02
CA PHE A 255 24.90 -1.67 -21.79
C PHE A 255 24.68 -3.01 -21.08
N TYR A 256 24.75 -3.03 -19.75
CA TYR A 256 24.39 -4.20 -18.99
C TYR A 256 22.93 -4.58 -19.22
N TYR A 257 22.04 -3.60 -19.19
CA TYR A 257 20.61 -3.85 -19.41
C TYR A 257 20.31 -4.27 -20.86
N GLU A 258 20.82 -3.53 -21.84
CA GLU A 258 20.51 -3.74 -23.26
C GLU A 258 21.16 -5.01 -23.81
N LYS A 259 22.42 -5.28 -23.43
CA LYS A 259 23.27 -6.29 -24.07
C LYS A 259 23.74 -7.39 -23.11
N GLY A 260 23.43 -7.30 -21.82
CA GLY A 260 23.93 -8.22 -20.79
C GLY A 260 25.43 -8.06 -20.49
N VAL A 261 26.06 -6.96 -20.91
CA VAL A 261 27.50 -6.75 -20.75
C VAL A 261 27.80 -6.30 -19.32
N PHE A 262 28.39 -7.18 -18.51
CA PHE A 262 28.72 -6.88 -17.11
C PHE A 262 29.74 -5.72 -17.02
N PRO A 263 29.52 -4.71 -16.14
CA PRO A 263 30.35 -3.52 -16.05
C PRO A 263 31.67 -3.79 -15.27
N ALA A 264 32.50 -4.69 -15.80
CA ALA A 264 33.75 -5.11 -15.18
C ALA A 264 34.72 -3.94 -14.98
N GLY A 265 35.33 -3.86 -13.79
CA GLY A 265 36.25 -2.78 -13.44
C GLY A 265 35.58 -1.49 -12.94
N LEU A 266 34.26 -1.35 -13.11
CA LEU A 266 33.44 -0.33 -12.44
C LEU A 266 32.76 -0.87 -11.19
N VAL A 267 32.45 -2.17 -11.19
CA VAL A 267 31.92 -2.89 -10.03
C VAL A 267 32.75 -4.15 -9.79
N SER A 268 32.69 -4.68 -8.56
CA SER A 268 33.34 -5.94 -8.21
C SER A 268 32.80 -7.07 -9.07
N SER A 269 33.66 -7.71 -9.86
CA SER A 269 33.35 -8.94 -10.60
C SER A 269 33.37 -10.18 -9.71
N SER A 270 33.98 -10.08 -8.53
CA SER A 270 33.86 -11.11 -7.50
C SER A 270 32.58 -10.85 -6.72
N PRO A 271 31.72 -11.87 -6.55
CA PRO A 271 30.68 -11.82 -5.55
C PRO A 271 31.31 -11.44 -4.18
N PRO A 272 30.77 -10.48 -3.40
CA PRO A 272 31.15 -10.30 -2.00
C PRO A 272 31.27 -11.64 -1.29
N ALA A 273 32.37 -11.85 -0.56
CA ALA A 273 32.68 -13.13 0.08
C ALA A 273 31.58 -13.61 1.05
N LYS A 274 30.73 -12.70 1.53
CA LYS A 274 29.59 -12.97 2.40
C LYS A 274 28.35 -12.26 1.83
N TYR A 275 27.52 -12.98 1.08
CA TYR A 275 26.26 -12.42 0.54
C TYR A 275 25.13 -12.34 1.56
N VAL A 276 25.18 -13.23 2.56
CA VAL A 276 24.34 -13.38 3.76
C VAL A 276 24.81 -14.72 4.30
N GLU A 277 25.34 -14.77 5.52
CA GLU A 277 25.64 -16.06 6.14
C GLU A 277 24.35 -16.64 6.70
N SER A 278 23.69 -17.52 5.94
CA SER A 278 22.62 -18.36 6.49
C SER A 278 23.25 -19.44 7.38
N ARG A 279 23.71 -19.06 8.58
CA ARG A 279 24.21 -19.99 9.58
C ARG A 279 23.07 -20.42 10.49
N THR A 280 22.86 -21.73 10.59
CA THR A 280 22.04 -22.32 11.66
C THR A 280 22.71 -22.09 13.01
N ARG A 281 21.95 -22.20 14.11
CA ARG A 281 22.49 -22.02 15.48
C ARG A 281 23.65 -22.96 15.78
N ALA A 282 23.62 -24.19 15.26
CA ALA A 282 24.71 -25.17 15.39
C ALA A 282 26.00 -24.68 14.72
N GLN A 283 25.91 -24.19 13.49
CA GLN A 283 27.05 -23.66 12.73
C GLN A 283 27.68 -22.42 13.36
N ARG A 284 26.93 -21.69 14.20
CA ARG A 284 27.43 -20.50 14.91
C ARG A 284 28.09 -20.83 16.25
N ALA A 285 27.70 -21.93 16.90
CA ALA A 285 28.35 -22.41 18.11
C ALA A 285 29.76 -22.98 17.83
N GLU A 286 30.03 -23.34 16.58
CA GLU A 286 31.30 -23.90 16.13
C GLU A 286 32.26 -22.85 15.53
N SER A 287 31.80 -21.62 15.26
CA SER A 287 32.67 -20.57 14.69
C SER A 287 33.27 -19.69 15.79
N THR A 288 34.59 -19.55 15.80
CA THR A 288 35.36 -18.67 16.68
C THR A 288 35.48 -17.22 16.20
N GLU A 289 34.58 -16.77 15.31
CA GLU A 289 34.42 -15.34 14.93
C GLU A 289 33.64 -14.55 15.99
#